data_AF-A0A6G0VMY3-F1
#
_entry.id   AF-A0A6G0VMY3-F1
#
_cell.length_a   1.000
_cell.length_b   1.000
_cell.length_c   1.000
_cell.angle_alpha   90.00
_cell.angle_beta   90.00
_cell.angle_gamma   90.00
#
_symmetry.space_group_name_H-M   'P 1'
#
loop_
_entity.id
_entity.type
_entity.pdbx_description
1 polymer ?
#
loop_
_entity_poly.entity_id
_entity_poly.type
_entity_poly.pdbx_seq_one_letter_code
_entity_poly.pdbx_strand_id
1 'polypeptide(L)'
;MESLSGIGNINTRNRTPKKVPLIRTARNRIAAEDISGSGLFVQLQKHNLVYWNDPNELVCRLRLLIASKAAGNKGVSNEILSIFEELQEAGLMKRIPNV
;
A
#
# COMPACT_ATOMS: atom_id res chain seq x y z
N MET A 1 -30.04 -9.65 -66.45
CA MET A 1 -30.47 -8.31 -66.01
C MET A 1 -30.63 -8.36 -64.50
N GLU A 2 -29.79 -7.58 -63.81
CA GLU A 2 -30.00 -6.87 -62.52
C GLU A 2 -30.72 -7.62 -61.38
N SER A 3 -30.22 -7.67 -60.14
CA SER A 3 -29.67 -6.57 -59.36
C SER A 3 -28.97 -7.07 -58.08
N LEU A 4 -27.95 -6.33 -57.65
CA LEU A 4 -27.28 -6.44 -56.37
C LEU A 4 -28.19 -5.96 -55.23
N SER A 5 -28.26 -6.69 -54.11
CA SER A 5 -28.52 -6.09 -52.80
C SER A 5 -28.05 -7.03 -51.67
N GLY A 6 -27.48 -6.45 -50.62
CA GLY A 6 -27.33 -7.12 -49.32
C GLY A 6 -25.90 -7.34 -48.86
N ILE A 7 -25.26 -6.26 -48.41
CA ILE A 7 -24.05 -6.30 -47.60
C ILE A 7 -24.42 -6.85 -46.21
N GLY A 8 -23.67 -7.83 -45.70
CA GLY A 8 -23.56 -8.06 -44.26
C GLY A 8 -23.54 -9.53 -43.82
N ASN A 9 -22.34 -10.08 -43.59
CA ASN A 9 -22.05 -10.74 -42.31
C ASN A 9 -20.54 -10.97 -42.14
N ILE A 10 -19.88 -10.15 -41.31
CA ILE A 10 -18.52 -10.41 -40.84
C ILE A 10 -18.60 -11.38 -39.65
N ASN A 11 -18.37 -12.68 -39.88
CA ASN A 11 -18.12 -13.62 -38.80
C ASN A 11 -16.66 -14.08 -38.83
N THR A 12 -15.78 -13.26 -38.25
CA THR A 12 -14.37 -13.58 -38.10
C THR A 12 -14.13 -14.31 -36.78
N ARG A 13 -14.33 -15.63 -36.81
CA ARG A 13 -13.62 -16.71 -36.09
C ARG A 13 -13.01 -16.34 -34.73
N ASN A 14 -13.67 -16.77 -33.66
CA ASN A 14 -13.12 -16.93 -32.31
C ASN A 14 -11.78 -17.69 -32.35
N ARG A 15 -10.66 -17.01 -32.08
CA ARG A 15 -9.37 -17.66 -31.81
C ARG A 15 -9.34 -18.06 -30.34
N THR A 16 -9.52 -19.35 -30.06
CA THR A 16 -9.11 -19.90 -28.76
C THR A 16 -7.60 -20.13 -28.80
N PRO A 17 -6.83 -19.71 -27.77
CA PRO A 17 -5.40 -19.98 -27.74
C PRO A 17 -5.16 -21.47 -27.49
N LYS A 18 -4.55 -22.14 -28.46
CA LYS A 18 -4.08 -23.53 -28.32
C LYS A 18 -2.93 -23.54 -27.30
N LYS A 19 -3.12 -24.18 -26.15
CA LYS A 19 -2.06 -24.42 -25.17
C LYS A 19 -1.09 -25.47 -25.73
N VAL A 20 0.11 -25.05 -26.11
CA VAL A 20 1.24 -25.96 -26.38
C VAL A 20 1.89 -26.37 -25.06
N PRO A 21 2.19 -27.66 -24.81
CA PRO A 21 2.87 -28.06 -23.58
C PRO A 21 4.37 -27.75 -23.70
N LEU A 22 4.86 -26.84 -22.86
CA LEU A 22 6.28 -26.49 -22.80
C LEU A 22 7.03 -27.49 -21.88
N ILE A 23 7.69 -28.44 -22.53
CA ILE A 23 8.91 -29.18 -22.11
C ILE A 23 8.89 -29.80 -20.69
N ARG A 24 8.74 -31.13 -20.62
CA ARG A 24 8.88 -31.92 -19.39
C ARG A 24 10.35 -32.33 -19.20
N THR A 25 11.17 -31.45 -18.64
CA THR A 25 12.51 -31.82 -18.15
C THR A 25 12.40 -32.28 -16.69
N ALA A 26 12.67 -33.55 -16.45
CA ALA A 26 12.72 -34.12 -15.10
C ALA A 26 13.92 -33.54 -14.33
N ARG A 27 13.66 -32.78 -13.25
CA ARG A 27 14.67 -32.48 -12.22
C ARG A 27 14.43 -33.39 -11.03
N ASN A 28 15.40 -34.26 -10.79
CA ASN A 28 15.49 -35.03 -9.56
C ASN A 28 16.28 -34.21 -8.53
N ARG A 29 15.91 -34.36 -7.24
CA ARG A 29 16.75 -34.31 -6.03
C ARG A 29 16.40 -33.27 -4.93
N ILE A 30 16.30 -33.88 -3.75
CA ILE A 30 16.39 -33.40 -2.37
C ILE A 30 15.06 -32.95 -1.78
N ALA A 31 14.51 -33.81 -0.92
CA ALA A 31 13.48 -33.46 0.05
C ALA A 31 14.05 -32.36 0.95
N ALA A 32 13.75 -31.11 0.61
CA ALA A 32 13.83 -30.04 1.58
C ALA A 32 12.73 -30.32 2.60
N GLU A 33 13.14 -30.63 3.83
CA GLU A 33 12.26 -30.54 4.99
C GLU A 33 11.53 -29.20 4.90
N ASP A 34 10.20 -29.25 4.92
CA ASP A 34 9.32 -28.09 4.90
C ASP A 34 9.52 -27.31 6.21
N ILE A 35 10.63 -26.57 6.32
CA ILE A 35 10.74 -25.45 7.25
C ILE A 35 9.88 -24.34 6.64
N SER A 36 8.57 -24.57 6.72
CA SER A 36 7.56 -23.59 6.35
C SER A 36 7.61 -22.48 7.40
N GLY A 37 8.53 -21.54 7.19
CA GLY A 37 8.44 -20.23 7.79
C GLY A 37 7.22 -19.55 7.21
N SER A 38 6.10 -19.59 7.92
CA SER A 38 4.94 -18.75 7.65
C SER A 38 5.34 -17.31 7.98
N GLY A 39 6.04 -16.66 7.04
CA GLY A 39 6.58 -15.32 7.24
C GLY A 39 5.58 -14.40 7.93
N LEU A 40 6.03 -13.67 8.95
CA LEU A 40 5.19 -12.72 9.66
C LEU A 40 4.82 -11.58 8.70
N PHE A 41 3.60 -11.63 8.15
CA PHE A 41 3.04 -10.53 7.38
C PHE A 41 2.70 -9.38 8.32
N VAL A 42 3.70 -8.56 8.63
CA VAL A 42 3.46 -7.26 9.27
C VAL A 42 2.99 -6.33 8.18
N GLN A 43 1.70 -6.00 8.20
CA GLN A 43 1.15 -4.95 7.35
C GLN A 43 1.67 -3.61 7.88
N LEU A 44 2.84 -3.18 7.39
CA LEU A 44 3.43 -1.90 7.72
C LEU A 44 2.42 -0.82 7.33
N GLN A 45 1.85 -0.16 8.35
CA GLN A 45 1.06 1.04 8.12
C GLN A 45 1.99 2.02 7.41
N LYS A 46 1.62 2.40 6.19
CA LYS A 46 2.37 3.33 5.36
C LYS A 46 2.28 4.70 6.04
N HIS A 47 3.22 4.94 6.95
CA HIS A 47 3.44 6.26 7.51
C HIS A 47 4.10 7.08 6.42
N ASN A 48 3.42 8.12 5.96
CA ASN A 48 4.07 9.10 5.09
C ASN A 48 5.07 9.85 5.96
N LEU A 49 6.37 9.61 5.73
CA LEU A 49 7.44 10.40 6.32
C LEU A 49 7.35 11.81 5.73
N VAL A 50 6.72 12.72 6.46
CA VAL A 50 6.64 14.13 6.09
C VAL A 50 7.68 14.86 6.93
N TYR A 51 8.70 15.41 6.28
CA TYR A 51 9.72 16.24 6.91
C TYR A 51 9.26 17.69 6.92
N TRP A 52 9.15 18.29 8.10
CA TRP A 52 8.60 19.63 8.28
C TRP A 52 9.71 20.61 8.62
N ASN A 53 9.84 21.69 7.85
CA ASN A 53 10.88 22.70 8.06
C ASN A 53 10.45 23.84 8.99
N ASP A 54 9.13 24.07 9.14
CA ASP A 54 8.58 25.15 9.96
C ASP A 54 7.75 24.56 11.13
N PRO A 55 8.07 24.91 12.40
CA PRO A 55 7.30 24.46 13.55
C PRO A 55 5.82 24.90 13.54
N ASN A 56 5.48 26.01 12.88
CA ASN A 56 4.11 26.47 12.73
C ASN A 56 3.27 25.50 11.90
N GLU A 57 3.85 24.92 10.84
CA GLU A 57 3.18 23.90 10.03
C GLU A 57 2.91 22.64 10.85
N LEU A 58 3.88 22.26 11.70
CA LEU A 58 3.75 21.15 12.62
C LEU A 58 2.61 21.35 13.62
N VAL A 59 2.51 22.56 14.21
CA VAL A 59 1.41 22.93 15.12
C VAL A 59 0.07 22.93 14.41
N CYS A 60 -0.01 23.46 13.18
CA CYS A 60 -1.24 23.41 12.37
C CYS A 60 -1.67 21.98 12.08
N ARG A 61 -0.74 21.09 11.73
CA ARG A 61 -1.03 19.67 11.49
C ARG A 61 -1.50 18.98 12.77
N LEU A 62 -0.85 19.24 13.90
CA LEU A 62 -1.25 18.70 15.20
C LEU A 62 -2.69 19.11 15.57
N ARG A 63 -3.05 20.38 15.37
CA ARG A 63 -4.42 20.87 15.61
C ARG A 63 -5.46 20.11 14.78
N LEU A 64 -5.15 19.85 13.50
CA LEU A 64 -6.02 19.07 12.63
C LEU A 64 -6.17 17.62 13.10
N LEU A 65 -5.08 16.98 13.53
CA LEU A 65 -5.11 15.60 14.04
C LEU A 65 -5.89 15.48 15.34
N ILE A 66 -5.79 16.47 16.24
CA ILE A 66 -6.58 16.52 17.47
C ILE A 66 -8.08 16.65 17.14
N ALA A 67 -8.45 17.50 16.18
CA ALA A 67 -9.83 17.61 15.72
C ALA A 67 -10.35 16.29 15.10
N SER A 68 -9.53 15.63 14.28
CA SER A 68 -9.85 14.31 13.71
C SER A 68 -10.03 13.24 14.80
N LYS A 69 -9.18 13.25 15.84
CA LYS A 69 -9.30 12.36 17.00
C LYS A 69 -10.59 12.63 17.78
N ALA A 70 -10.93 13.90 18.00
CA ALA A 70 -12.17 14.32 18.65
C ALA A 70 -13.42 13.89 17.87
N ALA A 71 -13.33 13.84 16.53
CA ALA A 71 -14.37 13.29 15.65
C ALA A 71 -14.44 11.75 15.66
N GLY A 72 -13.62 11.05 16.46
CA GLY A 72 -13.64 9.59 16.61
C GLY A 72 -12.66 8.82 15.73
N ASN A 73 -11.76 9.50 15.01
CA ASN A 73 -10.74 8.81 14.24
C ASN A 73 -9.63 8.24 15.15
N LYS A 74 -9.51 6.91 15.21
CA LYS A 74 -8.48 6.23 16.02
C LYS A 74 -7.13 6.08 15.30
N GLY A 75 -7.11 6.20 13.98
CA GLY A 75 -5.93 6.00 13.13
C GLY A 75 -4.90 7.14 13.18
N VAL A 76 -5.21 8.25 13.85
CA VAL A 76 -4.33 9.44 13.92
C VAL A 76 -3.32 9.39 15.07
N SER A 77 -3.40 8.39 15.95
CA SER A 77 -2.60 8.36 17.19
C SER A 77 -1.10 8.25 16.91
N ASN A 78 -0.69 7.45 15.92
CA ASN A 78 0.71 7.27 15.55
C ASN A 78 1.32 8.56 14.97
N GLU A 79 0.54 9.27 14.16
CA GLU A 79 0.99 10.54 13.57
C GLU A 79 1.13 11.63 14.64
N ILE A 80 0.19 11.68 15.60
CA ILE A 80 0.30 12.59 16.76
C ILE A 80 1.57 12.29 17.56
N LEU A 81 1.88 11.02 17.81
CA LEU A 81 3.11 10.63 18.53
C LEU A 81 4.36 11.07 17.77
N SER A 82 4.42 10.80 16.46
CA SER A 82 5.55 11.17 15.60
C SER A 82 5.79 12.69 15.57
N ILE A 83 4.72 13.50 15.57
CA ILE A 83 4.85 14.96 15.69
C ILE A 83 5.43 15.39 17.05
N PHE A 84 5.01 14.75 18.15
CA PHE A 84 5.56 15.06 19.47
C PHE A 84 7.03 14.67 19.61
N GLU A 85 7.46 13.59 18.96
CA GLU A 85 8.87 13.19 18.89
C GLU A 85 9.70 14.25 18.14
N GLU A 86 9.24 14.69 16.96
CA GLU A 86 9.90 15.74 16.18
C GLU A 86 10.00 17.07 16.98
N LEU A 87 8.95 17.46 17.71
CA LEU A 87 8.98 18.66 18.57
C LEU A 87 9.98 18.57 19.72
N GLN A 88 10.20 17.38 20.26
CA GLN A 88 11.24 17.17 21.27
C GLN A 88 12.63 17.21 20.66
N GLU A 89 12.83 16.57 19.51
CA GLU A 89 14.12 16.57 18.79
C GLU A 89 14.52 17.98 18.34
N ALA A 90 13.56 18.79 17.90
CA ALA A 90 13.77 20.20 17.58
C ALA A 90 14.03 21.09 18.82
N GLY A 91 13.91 20.55 20.05
CA GLY A 91 14.10 21.30 21.30
C GLY A 91 13.00 22.32 21.61
N LEU A 92 11.87 22.26 20.89
CA LEU A 92 10.74 23.18 21.03
C LEU A 92 9.82 22.80 22.19
N MET A 93 9.84 21.53 22.59
CA MET A 93 9.10 21.02 23.74
C MET A 93 10.05 20.37 24.73
N LYS A 94 9.99 20.79 25.99
CA LYS A 94 10.69 20.11 27.08
C LYS A 94 9.78 19.07 27.70
N ARG A 95 10.28 17.85 27.82
CA ARG A 95 9.66 16.83 28.66
C ARG A 95 9.66 17.34 30.10
N ILE A 96 8.48 17.56 30.67
CA ILE A 96 8.37 17.82 32.10
C ILE A 96 8.78 16.53 32.80
N PRO A 97 9.85 16.53 33.62
CA PRO A 97 10.19 15.34 34.40
C PRO A 97 9.00 15.04 35.32
N ASN A 98 8.60 13.77 35.39
CA ASN A 98 7.49 13.33 36.24
C ASN A 98 7.68 13.87 37.66
N VAL A 99 6.69 14.62 38.17
CA VAL A 99 6.61 15.11 39.55
C VAL A 99 5.87 14.11 40.44
#